data_AF-A0A372QPL1-F1
#
_entry.id   AF-A0A372QPL1-F1
#
_cell.length_a   1.000
_cell.length_b   1.000
_cell.length_c   1.000
_cell.angle_alpha   90.00
_cell.angle_beta   90.00
_cell.angle_gamma   90.00
#
_symmetry.space_group_name_H-M   'P 1'
#
loop_
_entity.id
_entity.type
_entity.pdbx_description
1 polymer ?
#
loop_
_entity_poly.entity_id
_entity_poly.type
_entity_poly.pdbx_seq_one_letter_code
_entity_poly.pdbx_strand_id
1 'polypeptide(L)'
;MIEESYDIENEISNGFENSELTKEALALIEEMRLKHEAEIHFLSEQLKLEPEFIKNIMKYQREPAPRKKRKISAYNVFQKDWWENNKTKDYNLSTADIQKVCASDWKKLNEKDHQFYKEKVKEISDSQQLSSINYIENTKSRMTVLNKGISDIRKMFCSLQITCGQEFVTLSVSNRNELGSSFFGTNAGEEFYRNTPKFKDFITPFRSLSNVKYNEYIGIFAKQSSESNNNYVDENNMEIDINKANTKEVQNMVRKVLKSKFERDVKCTQIPYKNWHIQNKYAVKNWPDNITFQDYSNIKNENNRKKVLLALKDIEFVKLG
;
A
#
# COMPACT_ATOMS: atom_id res chain seq x y z
N MET A 1 -30.97 43.05 -33.55
CA MET A 1 -31.41 41.80 -34.18
C MET A 1 -30.52 40.71 -33.61
N ILE A 2 -31.16 39.81 -32.85
CA ILE A 2 -30.62 38.61 -32.19
C ILE A 2 -29.83 38.86 -30.90
N GLU A 3 -30.61 38.98 -29.82
CA GLU A 3 -30.30 38.46 -28.49
C GLU A 3 -30.12 36.93 -28.58
N GLU A 4 -29.07 36.38 -27.99
CA GLU A 4 -29.01 34.95 -27.65
C GLU A 4 -28.93 34.82 -26.13
N SER A 5 -30.12 34.86 -25.51
CA SER A 5 -30.38 34.26 -24.22
C SER A 5 -30.21 32.76 -24.36
N TYR A 6 -29.13 32.20 -23.83
CA TYR A 6 -29.03 30.75 -23.68
C TYR A 6 -29.93 30.32 -22.52
N ASP A 7 -31.03 29.68 -22.89
CA ASP A 7 -31.98 28.99 -22.02
C ASP A 7 -31.26 27.91 -21.18
N ILE A 8 -31.07 28.18 -19.89
CA ILE A 8 -30.68 27.20 -18.87
C ILE A 8 -31.92 26.81 -18.07
N GLU A 9 -33.01 26.43 -18.75
CA GLU A 9 -34.24 25.97 -18.07
C GLU A 9 -34.60 24.50 -18.29
N ASN A 10 -33.87 23.72 -19.08
CA ASN A 10 -34.32 22.37 -19.47
C ASN A 10 -33.43 21.16 -19.12
N GLU A 11 -32.54 21.26 -18.12
CA GLU A 11 -31.87 20.07 -17.55
C GLU A 11 -32.13 19.88 -16.04
N ILE A 12 -33.29 20.32 -15.55
CA ILE A 12 -33.80 19.94 -14.23
C ILE A 12 -34.96 18.97 -14.39
N SER A 13 -34.69 17.76 -14.88
CA SER A 13 -35.63 16.65 -14.70
C SER A 13 -34.92 15.33 -14.93
N ASN A 14 -34.33 14.79 -13.86
CA ASN A 14 -34.54 13.41 -13.44
C ASN A 14 -33.54 13.05 -12.32
N GLY A 15 -34.06 12.94 -11.09
CA GLY A 15 -33.37 12.25 -10.00
C GLY A 15 -32.99 13.09 -8.78
N PHE A 16 -33.82 14.04 -8.37
CA PHE A 16 -33.78 14.58 -7.00
C PHE A 16 -35.15 14.34 -6.34
N GLU A 17 -35.20 13.43 -5.37
CA GLU A 17 -36.26 13.48 -4.36
C GLU A 17 -36.02 14.75 -3.53
N ASN A 18 -36.90 15.71 -3.76
CA ASN A 18 -36.79 17.12 -3.40
C ASN A 18 -36.70 17.36 -1.88
N SER A 19 -35.54 17.85 -1.42
CA SER A 19 -35.53 19.04 -0.58
C SER A 19 -35.52 20.24 -1.52
N GLU A 20 -36.68 20.83 -1.82
CA GLU A 20 -36.74 22.07 -2.58
C GLU A 20 -35.89 23.14 -1.87
N LEU A 21 -34.78 23.56 -2.48
CA LEU A 21 -34.11 24.77 -2.04
C LEU A 21 -35.10 25.92 -2.24
N THR A 22 -35.46 26.60 -1.15
CA THR A 22 -36.37 27.74 -1.20
C THR A 22 -35.78 28.85 -2.09
N LYS A 23 -36.64 29.68 -2.69
CA LYS A 23 -36.21 30.86 -3.47
C LYS A 23 -35.25 31.75 -2.67
N GLU A 24 -35.47 31.84 -1.36
CA GLU A 24 -34.60 32.54 -0.41
C GLU A 24 -33.20 31.92 -0.32
N ALA A 25 -33.10 30.59 -0.30
CA ALA A 25 -31.81 29.89 -0.30
C ALA A 25 -31.03 30.13 -1.59
N LEU A 26 -31.71 30.16 -2.74
CA LEU A 26 -31.08 30.48 -4.03
C LEU A 26 -30.60 31.94 -4.09
N ALA A 27 -31.40 32.88 -3.59
CA ALA A 27 -31.01 34.29 -3.51
C ALA A 27 -29.78 34.49 -2.61
N LEU A 28 -29.73 33.81 -1.46
CA LEU A 28 -28.58 33.85 -0.55
C LEU A 28 -27.32 33.26 -1.20
N ILE A 29 -27.44 32.15 -1.95
CA ILE A 29 -26.32 31.55 -2.68
C ILE A 29 -25.74 32.55 -3.70
N GLU A 30 -26.60 33.26 -4.43
CA GLU A 30 -26.16 34.22 -5.44
C GLU A 30 -25.51 35.45 -4.81
N GLU A 31 -26.06 35.96 -3.71
CA GLU A 31 -25.44 37.05 -2.93
C GLU A 31 -24.03 36.65 -2.44
N MET A 32 -23.89 35.45 -1.89
CA MET A 32 -22.60 34.92 -1.44
C MET A 32 -21.61 34.74 -2.60
N ARG A 33 -22.08 34.34 -3.79
CA ARG A 33 -21.26 34.23 -5.00
C ARG A 33 -20.69 35.59 -5.41
N LEU A 34 -21.55 36.60 -5.49
CA LEU A 34 -21.15 37.97 -5.85
C LEU A 34 -20.17 38.58 -4.85
N LYS A 35 -20.40 38.36 -3.55
CA LYS A 35 -19.48 38.81 -2.50
C LYS A 35 -18.09 38.19 -2.65
N HIS A 36 -18.04 36.90 -3.00
CA HIS A 36 -16.79 36.18 -3.22
C HIS A 36 -16.06 36.65 -4.49
N GLU A 37 -16.78 36.94 -5.57
CA GLU A 37 -16.20 37.53 -6.79
C GLU A 37 -15.61 38.93 -6.52
N ALA A 38 -16.30 39.76 -5.74
CA ALA A 38 -15.78 41.06 -5.32
C ALA A 38 -14.50 40.94 -4.47
N GLU A 39 -14.43 39.95 -3.57
CA GLU A 39 -13.25 39.66 -2.76
C GLU A 39 -12.04 39.21 -3.60
N ILE A 40 -12.26 38.36 -4.61
CA ILE A 40 -11.23 37.96 -5.57
C ILE A 40 -10.68 39.16 -6.33
N HIS A 41 -11.56 40.05 -6.80
CA HIS A 41 -11.14 41.26 -7.51
C HIS A 41 -10.35 42.21 -6.61
N PHE A 42 -10.79 42.41 -5.36
CA PHE A 42 -10.07 43.19 -4.37
C PHE A 42 -8.66 42.63 -4.11
N LEU A 43 -8.53 41.32 -3.93
CA LEU A 43 -7.23 40.66 -3.77
C LEU A 43 -6.35 40.78 -5.01
N SER A 44 -6.95 40.71 -6.21
CA SER A 44 -6.24 40.89 -7.49
C SER A 44 -5.61 42.26 -7.59
N GLU A 45 -6.35 43.32 -7.23
CA GLU A 45 -5.86 44.70 -7.23
C GLU A 45 -4.78 44.93 -6.17
N GLN A 46 -4.99 44.46 -4.94
CA GLN A 46 -4.02 44.64 -3.86
C GLN A 46 -2.69 43.93 -4.13
N LEU A 47 -2.75 42.70 -4.64
CA LEU A 47 -1.57 41.86 -4.85
C LEU A 47 -0.96 42.01 -6.25
N LYS A 48 -1.61 42.75 -7.15
CA LYS A 48 -1.24 42.89 -8.58
C LYS A 48 -1.11 41.51 -9.26
N LEU A 49 -2.03 40.62 -8.96
CA LEU A 49 -2.09 39.27 -9.50
C LEU A 49 -3.33 39.12 -10.39
N GLU A 50 -3.26 38.20 -11.35
CA GLU A 50 -4.37 37.93 -12.26
C GLU A 50 -5.55 37.27 -11.50
N PRO A 51 -6.81 37.69 -11.69
CA PRO A 51 -7.96 37.18 -10.93
C PRO A 51 -8.13 35.65 -11.03
N GLU A 52 -7.84 35.05 -12.18
CA GLU A 52 -7.96 33.60 -12.38
C GLU A 52 -6.92 32.82 -11.56
N PHE A 53 -5.73 33.39 -11.35
CA PHE A 53 -4.73 32.85 -10.43
C PHE A 53 -5.23 32.80 -8.97
N ILE A 54 -5.88 33.88 -8.50
CA ILE A 54 -6.45 33.95 -7.14
C ILE A 54 -7.64 32.99 -7.00
N LYS A 55 -8.52 32.92 -8.00
CA LYS A 55 -9.61 31.92 -8.05
C LYS A 55 -9.08 30.51 -7.91
N ASN A 56 -7.98 30.19 -8.60
CA ASN A 56 -7.37 28.87 -8.49
C ASN A 56 -6.88 28.59 -7.06
N ILE A 57 -6.17 29.53 -6.43
CA ILE A 57 -5.73 29.41 -5.02
C ILE A 57 -6.92 29.20 -4.07
N MET A 58 -7.98 30.02 -4.19
CA MET A 58 -9.16 29.91 -3.34
C MET A 58 -9.94 28.61 -3.59
N LYS A 59 -9.97 28.12 -4.84
CA LYS A 59 -10.56 26.83 -5.20
C LYS A 59 -9.77 25.66 -4.58
N TYR A 60 -8.45 25.76 -4.46
CA TYR A 60 -7.62 24.75 -3.80
C TYR A 60 -7.91 24.62 -2.29
N GLN A 61 -8.36 25.69 -1.64
CA GLN A 61 -8.73 25.68 -0.21
C GLN A 61 -10.14 25.14 0.06
N ARG A 62 -10.99 24.99 -0.98
CA ARG A 62 -12.29 24.33 -0.82
C ARG A 62 -12.06 22.82 -0.71
N GLU A 63 -12.35 22.24 0.45
CA GLU A 63 -12.42 20.80 0.56
C GLU A 63 -13.37 20.25 -0.52
N PRO A 64 -12.99 19.19 -1.25
CA PRO A 64 -13.93 18.56 -2.17
C PRO A 64 -15.16 18.18 -1.37
N ALA A 65 -16.34 18.63 -1.83
CA ALA A 65 -17.60 18.41 -1.15
C ALA A 65 -17.66 16.96 -0.65
N PRO A 66 -17.94 16.73 0.65
CA PRO A 66 -17.82 15.41 1.25
C PRO A 66 -18.66 14.44 0.44
N ARG A 67 -17.99 13.57 -0.31
CA ARG A 67 -18.65 12.54 -1.11
C ARG A 67 -19.30 11.59 -0.13
N LYS A 68 -20.60 11.74 0.10
CA LYS A 68 -21.37 10.76 0.87
C LYS A 68 -21.12 9.39 0.26
N LYS A 69 -20.60 8.45 1.05
CA LYS A 69 -20.47 7.06 0.61
C LYS A 69 -21.87 6.59 0.21
N ARG A 70 -22.00 6.00 -0.97
CA ARG A 70 -23.30 5.48 -1.45
C ARG A 70 -23.81 4.45 -0.44
N LYS A 71 -25.09 4.57 -0.04
CA LYS A 71 -25.75 3.58 0.81
C LYS A 71 -25.69 2.21 0.12
N ILE A 72 -25.27 1.18 0.84
CA ILE A 72 -25.21 -0.19 0.33
C ILE A 72 -26.63 -0.76 0.35
N SER A 73 -27.12 -1.32 -0.75
CA SER A 73 -28.46 -1.94 -0.81
C SER A 73 -28.42 -3.39 -0.30
N ALA A 74 -29.58 -3.94 0.07
CA ALA A 74 -29.70 -5.35 0.47
C ALA A 74 -29.24 -6.31 -0.65
N TYR A 75 -29.49 -5.93 -1.90
CA TYR A 75 -28.99 -6.64 -3.08
C TYR A 75 -27.45 -6.68 -3.13
N ASN A 76 -26.77 -5.58 -2.79
CA ASN A 76 -25.30 -5.54 -2.81
C ASN A 76 -24.69 -6.49 -1.76
N VAL A 77 -25.34 -6.62 -0.59
CA VAL A 77 -24.91 -7.55 0.46
C VAL A 77 -25.12 -8.99 0.02
N PHE A 78 -26.32 -9.31 -0.51
CA PHE A 78 -26.59 -10.62 -1.09
C PHE A 78 -25.63 -10.98 -2.21
N GLN A 79 -25.38 -10.04 -3.13
CA GLN A 79 -24.51 -10.26 -4.26
C GLN A 79 -23.09 -10.63 -3.78
N LYS A 80 -22.60 -10.00 -2.72
CA LYS A 80 -21.30 -10.35 -2.12
C LYS A 80 -21.29 -11.78 -1.57
N ASP A 81 -22.30 -12.15 -0.78
CA ASP A 81 -22.41 -13.50 -0.19
C ASP A 81 -22.60 -14.57 -1.31
N TRP A 82 -23.38 -14.25 -2.34
CA TRP A 82 -23.58 -15.10 -3.51
C TRP A 82 -22.26 -15.33 -4.27
N TRP A 83 -21.42 -14.30 -4.42
CA TRP A 83 -20.11 -14.43 -5.06
C TRP A 83 -19.14 -15.29 -4.27
N GLU A 84 -19.15 -15.21 -2.94
CA GLU A 84 -18.28 -16.02 -2.09
C GLU A 84 -18.66 -17.52 -2.19
N ASN A 85 -19.96 -17.80 -2.28
CA ASN A 85 -20.47 -19.18 -2.35
C ASN A 85 -20.42 -19.81 -3.75
N ASN A 86 -20.45 -19.02 -4.82
CA ASN A 86 -20.53 -19.52 -6.21
C ASN A 86 -19.21 -19.36 -7.00
N LYS A 87 -18.09 -19.07 -6.31
CA LYS A 87 -16.79 -18.86 -6.95
C LYS A 87 -16.17 -20.20 -7.39
N THR A 88 -16.37 -20.61 -8.65
CA THR A 88 -15.54 -21.66 -9.25
C THR A 88 -14.33 -21.04 -9.96
N LYS A 89 -13.23 -21.79 -10.06
CA LYS A 89 -11.94 -21.32 -10.58
C LYS A 89 -11.96 -20.89 -12.06
N ASP A 90 -13.03 -21.20 -12.79
CA ASP A 90 -13.12 -21.05 -14.25
C ASP A 90 -14.03 -19.91 -14.73
N TYR A 91 -14.71 -19.18 -13.83
CA TYR A 91 -15.57 -18.07 -14.24
C TYR A 91 -14.80 -16.75 -14.31
N ASN A 92 -14.69 -16.18 -15.52
CA ASN A 92 -14.31 -14.80 -15.71
C ASN A 92 -15.43 -13.88 -15.17
N LEU A 93 -15.17 -13.24 -14.03
CA LEU A 93 -16.09 -12.41 -13.22
C LEU A 93 -16.65 -11.14 -13.91
N SER A 94 -16.36 -10.94 -15.19
CA SER A 94 -16.76 -9.76 -15.98
C SER A 94 -17.85 -10.06 -17.02
N THR A 95 -18.35 -11.30 -17.13
CA THR A 95 -19.37 -11.63 -18.13
C THR A 95 -20.76 -11.21 -17.64
N ALA A 96 -21.46 -10.46 -18.49
CA ALA A 96 -22.82 -9.95 -18.22
C ALA A 96 -23.81 -11.05 -17.83
N ASP A 97 -23.57 -12.29 -18.27
CA ASP A 97 -24.46 -13.42 -18.01
C ASP A 97 -24.42 -13.87 -16.56
N ILE A 98 -23.28 -13.78 -15.90
CA ILE A 98 -23.14 -14.17 -14.49
C ILE A 98 -23.87 -13.16 -13.58
N GLN A 99 -23.86 -11.87 -13.94
CA GLN A 99 -24.64 -10.86 -13.23
C GLN A 99 -26.15 -11.10 -13.39
N LYS A 100 -26.61 -11.57 -14.57
CA LYS A 100 -28.01 -11.95 -14.78
C LYS A 100 -28.40 -13.14 -13.91
N VAL A 101 -27.55 -14.15 -13.78
CA VAL A 101 -27.80 -15.31 -12.91
C VAL A 101 -27.94 -14.88 -11.45
N CYS A 102 -27.01 -14.06 -10.95
CA CYS A 102 -27.10 -13.50 -9.60
C CYS A 102 -28.39 -12.68 -9.38
N ALA A 103 -28.79 -11.87 -10.36
CA ALA A 103 -30.02 -11.09 -10.29
C ALA A 103 -31.29 -11.98 -10.31
N SER A 104 -31.27 -13.05 -11.10
CA SER A 104 -32.36 -14.04 -11.14
C SER A 104 -32.47 -14.80 -9.82
N ASP A 105 -31.36 -15.15 -9.19
CA ASP A 105 -31.37 -15.85 -7.90
C ASP A 105 -31.81 -14.94 -6.76
N TRP A 106 -31.46 -13.65 -6.79
CA TRP A 106 -32.04 -12.66 -5.88
C TRP A 106 -33.57 -12.63 -5.96
N LYS A 107 -34.14 -12.69 -7.17
CA LYS A 107 -35.60 -12.68 -7.37
C LYS A 107 -36.30 -13.96 -6.90
N LYS A 108 -35.56 -15.07 -6.75
CA LYS A 108 -36.08 -16.36 -6.27
C LYS A 108 -36.03 -16.49 -4.75
N LEU A 109 -35.39 -15.56 -4.05
CA LEU A 109 -35.35 -15.56 -2.59
C LEU A 109 -36.76 -15.42 -2.02
N ASN A 110 -36.98 -16.03 -0.87
CA ASN A 110 -38.21 -15.83 -0.12
C ASN A 110 -38.15 -14.52 0.68
N GLU A 111 -39.29 -14.07 1.19
CA GLU A 111 -39.37 -12.81 1.95
C GLU A 111 -38.50 -12.83 3.22
N LYS A 112 -38.29 -14.00 3.84
CA LYS A 112 -37.42 -14.13 5.03
C LYS A 112 -35.95 -13.86 4.69
N ASP A 113 -35.48 -14.37 3.57
CA ASP A 113 -34.11 -14.16 3.09
C ASP A 113 -33.90 -12.70 2.66
N HIS A 114 -34.88 -12.10 1.99
CA HIS A 114 -34.84 -10.67 1.68
C HIS A 114 -34.78 -9.81 2.96
N GLN A 115 -35.55 -10.18 3.99
CA GLN A 115 -35.56 -9.49 5.27
C GLN A 115 -34.22 -9.62 6.01
N PHE A 116 -33.61 -10.81 5.98
CA PHE A 116 -32.26 -11.04 6.51
C PHE A 116 -31.21 -10.11 5.89
N TYR A 117 -31.21 -9.95 4.55
CA TYR A 117 -30.27 -9.03 3.89
C TYR A 117 -30.58 -7.56 4.16
N LYS A 118 -31.85 -7.19 4.35
CA LYS A 118 -32.24 -5.83 4.78
C LYS A 118 -31.73 -5.53 6.20
N GLU A 119 -31.78 -6.50 7.10
CA GLU A 119 -31.27 -6.38 8.48
C GLU A 119 -29.75 -6.29 8.52
N LYS A 120 -29.04 -7.14 7.77
CA LYS A 120 -27.57 -7.03 7.59
C LYS A 120 -27.15 -5.64 7.09
N VAL A 121 -27.91 -5.00 6.20
CA VAL A 121 -27.61 -3.63 5.73
C VAL A 121 -27.70 -2.62 6.86
N LYS A 122 -28.69 -2.76 7.76
CA LYS A 122 -28.83 -1.88 8.92
C LYS A 122 -27.63 -2.03 9.85
N GLU A 123 -27.26 -3.27 10.19
CA GLU A 123 -26.07 -3.56 11.00
C GLU A 123 -24.77 -3.02 10.38
N ILE A 124 -24.59 -3.15 9.05
CA ILE A 124 -23.43 -2.61 8.34
C ILE A 124 -23.43 -1.08 8.33
N SER A 125 -24.60 -0.46 8.22
CA SER A 125 -24.74 1.01 8.23
C SER A 125 -24.46 1.58 9.62
N ASP A 126 -24.92 0.88 10.66
CA ASP A 126 -24.71 1.25 12.06
C ASP A 126 -23.25 1.03 12.49
N SER A 127 -22.61 -0.05 12.04
CA SER A 127 -21.19 -0.31 12.28
C SER A 127 -20.22 0.54 11.44
N GLN A 128 -20.64 1.10 10.30
CA GLN A 128 -19.83 2.03 9.51
C GLN A 128 -19.61 3.39 10.20
N GLN A 129 -20.37 3.72 11.25
CA GLN A 129 -20.11 4.90 12.08
C GLN A 129 -18.90 4.71 13.01
N LEU A 130 -18.53 3.47 13.35
CA LEU A 130 -17.26 3.16 14.02
C LEU A 130 -16.28 2.65 12.98
N SER A 131 -15.42 3.54 12.47
CA SER A 131 -14.39 3.21 11.48
C SER A 131 -13.43 2.13 12.00
N SER A 132 -13.75 0.87 11.75
CA SER A 132 -12.77 -0.20 11.80
C SER A 132 -11.79 0.03 10.66
N ILE A 133 -10.52 0.23 11.01
CA ILE A 133 -9.40 0.25 10.06
C ILE A 133 -9.29 -1.18 9.52
N ASN A 134 -10.13 -1.50 8.52
CA ASN A 134 -10.11 -2.81 7.89
C ASN A 134 -8.93 -2.90 6.95
N TYR A 135 -8.16 -3.96 7.10
CA TYR A 135 -7.04 -4.27 6.22
C TYR A 135 -7.54 -4.42 4.77
N ILE A 136 -7.03 -3.59 3.86
CA ILE A 136 -7.43 -3.62 2.45
C ILE A 136 -6.64 -4.74 1.75
N GLU A 137 -7.28 -5.88 1.49
CA GLU A 137 -6.63 -7.01 0.83
C GLU A 137 -6.23 -6.70 -0.63
N ASN A 138 -7.09 -5.99 -1.35
CA ASN A 138 -6.87 -5.70 -2.76
C ASN A 138 -5.75 -4.67 -2.97
N THR A 139 -4.71 -5.05 -3.72
CA THR A 139 -3.56 -4.21 -4.02
C THR A 139 -3.90 -2.93 -4.78
N LYS A 140 -4.83 -2.98 -5.75
CA LYS A 140 -5.26 -1.78 -6.49
C LYS A 140 -6.00 -0.82 -5.56
N SER A 141 -6.91 -1.33 -4.74
CA SER A 141 -7.63 -0.51 -3.76
C SER A 141 -6.70 0.11 -2.72
N ARG A 142 -5.69 -0.63 -2.25
CA ARG A 142 -4.62 -0.08 -1.38
C ARG A 142 -3.91 1.09 -2.04
N MET A 143 -3.51 0.92 -3.30
CA MET A 143 -2.82 1.97 -4.05
C MET A 143 -3.71 3.20 -4.23
N THR A 144 -5.01 3.02 -4.52
CA THR A 144 -5.96 4.14 -4.64
C THR A 144 -6.10 4.92 -3.34
N VAL A 145 -6.25 4.23 -2.21
CA VAL A 145 -6.37 4.88 -0.88
C VAL A 145 -5.09 5.61 -0.51
N LEU A 146 -3.93 4.98 -0.76
CA LEU A 146 -2.62 5.59 -0.52
C LEU A 146 -2.41 6.84 -1.38
N ASN A 147 -2.71 6.76 -2.67
CA ASN A 147 -2.61 7.91 -3.59
C ASN A 147 -3.56 9.04 -3.19
N LYS A 148 -4.75 8.73 -2.67
CA LYS A 148 -5.66 9.73 -2.11
C LYS A 148 -5.03 10.42 -0.91
N GLY A 149 -4.47 9.66 0.04
CA GLY A 149 -3.78 10.23 1.20
C GLY A 149 -2.60 11.12 0.81
N ILE A 150 -1.77 10.72 -0.16
CA ILE A 150 -0.68 11.55 -0.70
C ILE A 150 -1.23 12.83 -1.32
N SER A 151 -2.33 12.75 -2.08
CA SER A 151 -2.99 13.90 -2.67
C SER A 151 -3.48 14.89 -1.61
N ASP A 152 -4.05 14.39 -0.51
CA ASP A 152 -4.54 15.23 0.59
C ASP A 152 -3.38 15.91 1.35
N ILE A 153 -2.27 15.21 1.58
CA ILE A 153 -1.06 15.81 2.17
C ILE A 153 -0.47 16.88 1.24
N ARG A 154 -0.42 16.63 -0.08
CA ARG A 154 0.05 17.64 -1.05
C ARG A 154 -0.76 18.92 -0.98
N LYS A 155 -2.10 18.81 -0.84
CA LYS A 155 -2.95 19.99 -0.67
C LYS A 155 -2.58 20.76 0.59
N MET A 156 -2.37 20.06 1.72
CA MET A 156 -1.93 20.70 2.96
C MET A 156 -0.59 21.42 2.79
N PHE A 157 0.38 20.82 2.11
CA PHE A 157 1.66 21.47 1.84
C PHE A 157 1.51 22.71 0.98
N CYS A 158 0.70 22.67 -0.08
CA CYS A 158 0.41 23.86 -0.88
C CYS A 158 -0.24 24.96 -0.03
N SER A 159 -1.19 24.63 0.85
CA SER A 159 -1.79 25.61 1.76
C SER A 159 -0.74 26.23 2.69
N LEU A 160 0.11 25.42 3.32
CA LEU A 160 1.16 25.90 4.21
C LEU A 160 2.22 26.74 3.48
N GLN A 161 2.55 26.39 2.24
CA GLN A 161 3.44 27.18 1.39
C GLN A 161 2.86 28.57 1.13
N ILE A 162 1.57 28.65 0.80
CA ILE A 162 0.88 29.92 0.55
C ILE A 162 0.78 30.76 1.82
N THR A 163 0.43 30.16 2.95
CA THR A 163 0.21 30.88 4.21
C THR A 163 1.51 31.30 4.89
N CYS A 164 2.56 30.47 4.82
CA CYS A 164 3.77 30.64 5.61
C CYS A 164 5.04 30.84 4.76
N GLY A 165 4.95 30.76 3.43
CA GLY A 165 6.11 30.89 2.53
C GLY A 165 7.12 29.73 2.60
N GLN A 166 6.75 28.61 3.24
CA GLN A 166 7.65 27.49 3.48
C GLN A 166 7.49 26.41 2.41
N GLU A 167 8.60 25.95 1.83
CA GLU A 167 8.63 24.82 0.90
C GLU A 167 8.70 23.49 1.65
N PHE A 168 8.00 22.47 1.14
CA PHE A 168 7.91 21.15 1.76
C PHE A 168 8.29 20.05 0.78
N VAL A 169 9.00 19.05 1.29
CA VAL A 169 9.24 17.80 0.59
C VAL A 169 9.17 16.63 1.56
N THR A 170 8.39 15.63 1.20
CA THR A 170 8.28 14.36 1.91
C THR A 170 9.05 13.30 1.16
N LEU A 171 9.88 12.57 1.90
CA LEU A 171 10.59 11.40 1.42
C LEU A 171 9.90 10.15 1.92
N SER A 172 9.47 9.30 0.99
CA SER A 172 9.04 7.94 1.26
C SER A 172 10.23 7.01 1.07
N VAL A 173 10.73 6.41 2.15
CA VAL A 173 11.92 5.55 2.09
C VAL A 173 11.55 4.10 2.34
N SER A 174 11.73 3.27 1.31
CA SER A 174 11.46 1.84 1.41
C SER A 174 12.58 1.10 2.14
N ASN A 175 12.18 0.25 3.09
CA ASN A 175 13.02 -0.73 3.76
C ASN A 175 13.38 -1.93 2.86
N ARG A 176 12.66 -2.17 1.75
CA ARG A 176 12.86 -3.34 0.90
C ARG A 176 13.74 -3.06 -0.31
N ASN A 177 13.59 -1.90 -0.94
CA ASN A 177 14.33 -1.58 -2.16
C ASN A 177 14.55 -0.06 -2.30
N GLU A 178 15.78 0.36 -2.59
CA GLU A 178 16.14 1.75 -2.90
C GLU A 178 15.31 2.31 -4.07
N LEU A 179 15.01 1.49 -5.07
CA LEU A 179 14.19 1.85 -6.23
C LEU A 179 12.70 2.05 -5.87
N GLY A 180 12.29 1.60 -4.68
CA GLY A 180 10.93 1.77 -4.16
C GLY A 180 10.75 3.03 -3.30
N SER A 181 11.83 3.79 -3.05
CA SER A 181 11.74 5.07 -2.38
C SER A 181 11.25 6.13 -3.36
N SER A 182 10.41 7.04 -2.89
CA SER A 182 9.80 8.11 -3.68
C SER A 182 9.77 9.42 -2.90
N PHE A 183 9.42 10.51 -3.57
CA PHE A 183 9.27 11.80 -2.93
C PHE A 183 8.05 12.53 -3.48
N PHE A 184 7.47 13.40 -2.68
CA PHE A 184 6.41 14.32 -3.08
C PHE A 184 6.41 15.56 -2.19
N GLY A 185 5.93 16.69 -2.69
CA GLY A 185 6.07 17.96 -1.98
C GLY A 185 5.32 19.10 -2.65
N THR A 186 5.73 20.32 -2.31
CA THR A 186 5.43 21.52 -3.09
C THR A 186 6.18 21.48 -4.42
N ASN A 187 5.75 22.29 -5.40
CA ASN A 187 6.36 22.28 -6.74
C ASN A 187 7.87 22.57 -6.70
N ALA A 188 8.29 23.60 -5.95
CA ALA A 188 9.71 23.94 -5.83
C ALA A 188 10.50 22.89 -5.03
N GLY A 189 9.89 22.28 -4.01
CA GLY A 189 10.48 21.17 -3.26
C GLY A 189 10.71 19.92 -4.12
N GLU A 190 9.73 19.57 -4.96
CA GLU A 190 9.87 18.45 -5.91
C GLU A 190 10.88 18.75 -7.02
N GLU A 191 10.91 19.98 -7.53
CA GLU A 191 11.87 20.40 -8.57
C GLU A 191 13.31 20.39 -8.06
N PHE A 192 13.55 20.94 -6.86
CA PHE A 192 14.85 20.87 -6.20
C PHE A 192 15.37 19.43 -6.13
N TYR A 193 14.50 18.50 -5.75
CA TYR A 193 14.85 17.08 -5.63
C TYR A 193 15.05 16.38 -6.99
N ARG A 194 14.28 16.72 -8.03
CA ARG A 194 14.47 16.18 -9.40
C ARG A 194 15.80 16.59 -10.01
N ASN A 195 16.24 17.83 -9.76
CA ASN A 195 17.44 18.40 -10.34
C ASN A 195 18.70 18.07 -9.53
N THR A 196 18.56 17.44 -8.36
CA THR A 196 19.69 17.10 -7.48
C THR A 196 20.25 15.71 -7.79
N PRO A 197 21.49 15.59 -8.31
CA PRO A 197 22.09 14.28 -8.65
C PRO A 197 22.42 13.42 -7.41
N LYS A 198 22.42 14.03 -6.22
CA LYS A 198 22.74 13.38 -4.94
C LYS A 198 21.52 12.77 -4.23
N PHE A 199 20.38 12.64 -4.90
CA PHE A 199 19.16 12.10 -4.31
C PHE A 199 19.37 10.78 -3.54
N LYS A 200 20.15 9.87 -4.13
CA LYS A 200 20.46 8.58 -3.51
C LYS A 200 21.25 8.74 -2.22
N ASP A 201 22.23 9.66 -2.20
CA ASP A 201 23.07 9.92 -1.03
C ASP A 201 22.26 10.43 0.16
N PHE A 202 21.22 11.25 -0.10
CA PHE A 202 20.32 11.73 0.94
C PHE A 202 19.41 10.64 1.50
N ILE A 203 19.01 9.66 0.68
CA ILE A 203 18.11 8.58 1.12
C ILE A 203 18.84 7.51 1.92
N THR A 204 20.13 7.27 1.68
CA THR A 204 20.89 6.19 2.31
C THR A 204 20.83 6.18 3.85
N PRO A 205 20.99 7.32 4.56
CA PRO A 205 20.83 7.37 6.02
C PRO A 205 19.40 7.03 6.47
N PHE A 206 18.38 7.61 5.81
CA PHE A 206 16.98 7.32 6.11
C PHE A 206 16.60 5.87 5.81
N ARG A 207 17.24 5.25 4.81
CA ARG A 207 17.03 3.82 4.50
C ARG A 207 17.63 2.94 5.57
N SER A 208 18.83 3.26 6.03
CA SER A 208 19.47 2.57 7.15
C SER A 208 18.56 2.64 8.40
N LEU A 209 18.01 3.82 8.68
CA LEU A 209 17.02 4.02 9.74
C LEU A 209 15.71 3.24 9.50
N SER A 210 15.17 3.26 8.28
CA SER A 210 13.95 2.52 7.89
C SER A 210 14.12 1.01 8.06
N ASN A 211 15.29 0.47 7.72
CA ASN A 211 15.64 -0.93 7.95
C ASN A 211 15.70 -1.25 9.46
N VAL A 212 16.35 -0.40 10.25
CA VAL A 212 16.40 -0.56 11.72
C VAL A 212 15.00 -0.51 12.32
N LYS A 213 14.21 0.51 11.97
CA LYS A 213 12.81 0.69 12.44
C LYS A 213 11.90 -0.45 12.01
N TYR A 214 12.10 -0.99 10.82
CA TYR A 214 11.35 -2.17 10.38
C TYR A 214 11.73 -3.42 11.17
N ASN A 215 13.02 -3.62 11.45
CA ASN A 215 13.48 -4.72 12.28
C ASN A 215 12.97 -4.57 13.73
N GLU A 216 12.94 -3.36 14.27
CA GLU A 216 12.29 -3.02 15.55
C GLU A 216 10.78 -3.29 15.50
N TYR A 217 10.08 -2.87 14.44
CA TYR A 217 8.65 -3.07 14.26
C TYR A 217 8.26 -4.55 14.16
N ILE A 218 9.04 -5.35 13.41
CA ILE A 218 8.89 -6.82 13.42
C ILE A 218 9.13 -7.35 14.84
N GLY A 219 9.97 -6.71 15.64
CA GLY A 219 10.18 -6.99 17.07
C GLY A 219 9.08 -6.52 18.02
N ILE A 220 8.17 -5.62 17.60
CA ILE A 220 7.07 -5.09 18.44
C ILE A 220 5.83 -6.01 18.42
N PHE A 221 5.60 -6.75 17.33
CA PHE A 221 4.61 -7.85 17.32
C PHE A 221 5.20 -9.21 17.74
N ALA A 222 6.51 -9.32 17.94
CA ALA A 222 7.15 -10.54 18.44
C ALA A 222 7.21 -10.63 19.98
N LYS A 223 6.72 -9.62 20.72
CA LYS A 223 6.80 -9.58 22.19
C LYS A 223 5.45 -9.55 22.91
N GLN A 224 4.46 -10.30 22.42
CA GLN A 224 3.33 -10.73 23.26
C GLN A 224 3.15 -12.25 23.37
N SER A 225 4.13 -13.03 22.92
CA SER A 225 4.35 -14.38 23.42
C SER A 225 5.85 -14.60 23.47
N SER A 226 6.43 -14.43 24.66
CA SER A 226 7.57 -15.21 25.17
C SER A 226 8.63 -15.61 24.14
N GLU A 227 9.69 -14.82 24.03
CA GLU A 227 11.08 -15.25 24.24
C GLU A 227 12.03 -14.17 23.70
N SER A 228 12.55 -13.39 24.63
CA SER A 228 13.82 -12.72 24.47
C SER A 228 14.89 -13.74 24.09
N ASN A 229 15.52 -13.58 22.94
CA ASN A 229 16.94 -13.90 22.79
C ASN A 229 17.58 -13.03 21.71
N ASN A 230 18.22 -11.96 22.18
CA ASN A 230 19.37 -11.38 21.51
C ASN A 230 20.47 -12.44 21.48
N ASN A 231 20.53 -13.25 20.42
CA ASN A 231 21.71 -14.05 20.16
C ASN A 231 22.48 -13.43 19.00
N TYR A 232 23.48 -12.62 19.36
CA TYR A 232 24.78 -12.76 18.70
C TYR A 232 25.10 -14.24 18.75
N VAL A 233 24.96 -14.90 17.60
CA VAL A 233 25.31 -16.31 17.49
C VAL A 233 26.82 -16.36 17.53
N ASP A 234 27.35 -16.67 18.71
CA ASP A 234 28.69 -17.20 18.85
C ASP A 234 28.74 -18.50 18.05
N GLU A 235 29.47 -18.48 16.92
CA GLU A 235 29.57 -19.59 15.96
C GLU A 235 30.14 -20.87 16.60
N ASN A 236 30.71 -20.77 17.81
CA ASN A 236 31.44 -21.87 18.45
C ASN A 236 30.55 -22.85 19.25
N ASN A 237 29.36 -22.43 19.71
CA ASN A 237 28.52 -23.23 20.63
C ASN A 237 27.07 -23.46 20.18
N MET A 238 26.84 -23.65 18.88
CA MET A 238 25.53 -24.15 18.40
C MET A 238 25.42 -25.67 18.59
N GLU A 239 24.68 -26.09 19.61
CA GLU A 239 24.18 -27.46 19.75
C GLU A 239 22.94 -27.61 18.85
N ILE A 240 23.12 -28.21 17.68
CA ILE A 240 22.05 -28.41 16.69
C ILE A 240 21.40 -29.76 16.98
N ASP A 241 20.11 -29.77 17.31
CA ASP A 241 19.33 -31.01 17.37
C ASP A 241 19.15 -31.59 15.96
N ILE A 242 19.98 -32.57 15.63
CA ILE A 242 20.02 -33.27 14.34
C ILE A 242 18.66 -33.92 14.02
N ASN A 243 17.86 -34.25 15.04
CA ASN A 243 16.55 -34.88 14.85
C ASN A 243 15.48 -33.90 14.34
N LYS A 244 15.76 -32.58 14.40
CA LYS A 244 14.88 -31.52 13.88
C LYS A 244 15.30 -31.02 12.50
N ALA A 245 16.07 -31.79 11.74
CA ALA A 245 16.64 -31.38 10.45
C ALA A 245 15.63 -30.83 9.41
N ASN A 246 14.35 -31.20 9.51
CA ASN A 246 13.28 -30.76 8.61
C ASN A 246 12.54 -29.49 9.06
N THR A 247 12.72 -29.02 10.30
CA THR A 247 11.94 -27.88 10.83
C THR A 247 12.31 -26.58 10.11
N LYS A 248 11.34 -25.68 10.01
CA LYS A 248 11.54 -24.36 9.38
C LYS A 248 12.59 -23.53 10.14
N GLU A 249 12.70 -23.73 11.45
CA GLU A 249 13.70 -23.10 12.32
C GLU A 249 15.12 -23.52 11.92
N VAL A 250 15.38 -24.83 11.82
CA VAL A 250 16.69 -25.35 11.39
C VAL A 250 17.02 -24.91 9.97
N GLN A 251 16.04 -24.90 9.06
CA GLN A 251 16.26 -24.38 7.70
C GLN A 251 16.69 -22.91 7.68
N ASN A 252 16.02 -22.05 8.46
CA ASN A 252 16.35 -20.63 8.54
C ASN A 252 17.72 -20.40 9.20
N MET A 253 18.03 -21.18 10.23
CA MET A 253 19.33 -21.18 10.91
C MET A 253 20.46 -21.54 9.94
N VAL A 254 20.34 -22.66 9.22
CA VAL A 254 21.34 -23.10 8.23
C VAL A 254 21.55 -22.02 7.17
N ARG A 255 20.48 -21.42 6.63
CA ARG A 255 20.60 -20.31 5.67
C ARG A 255 21.35 -19.12 6.24
N LYS A 256 21.10 -18.76 7.50
CA LYS A 256 21.79 -17.66 8.18
C LYS A 256 23.28 -17.96 8.32
N VAL A 257 23.64 -19.15 8.79
CA VAL A 257 25.04 -19.59 8.93
C VAL A 257 25.76 -19.59 7.59
N LEU A 258 25.19 -20.25 6.56
CA LEU A 258 25.81 -20.29 5.23
C LEU A 258 25.97 -18.89 4.63
N LYS A 259 24.98 -18.00 4.82
CA LYS A 259 25.07 -16.61 4.35
C LYS A 259 26.19 -15.84 5.06
N SER A 260 26.28 -15.93 6.38
CA SER A 260 27.34 -15.28 7.16
C SER A 260 28.73 -15.79 6.76
N LYS A 261 28.87 -17.11 6.56
CA LYS A 261 30.11 -17.71 6.04
C LYS A 261 30.46 -17.20 4.65
N PHE A 262 29.49 -17.17 3.72
CA PHE A 262 29.73 -16.66 2.38
C PHE A 262 30.12 -15.17 2.36
N GLU A 263 29.46 -14.34 3.16
CA GLU A 263 29.80 -12.92 3.33
C GLU A 263 31.21 -12.75 3.88
N ARG A 264 31.61 -13.56 4.87
CA ARG A 264 32.95 -13.55 5.44
C ARG A 264 34.01 -14.00 4.45
N ASP A 265 33.80 -15.15 3.81
CA ASP A 265 34.86 -15.82 3.06
C ASP A 265 35.06 -15.21 1.67
N VAL A 266 34.00 -14.74 1.01
CA VAL A 266 34.07 -14.19 -0.37
C VAL A 266 33.63 -12.72 -0.50
N LYS A 267 33.28 -12.05 0.61
CA LYS A 267 32.88 -10.63 0.66
C LYS A 267 31.70 -10.26 -0.24
N CYS A 268 30.75 -11.19 -0.40
CA CYS A 268 29.54 -11.00 -1.22
C CYS A 268 28.27 -11.29 -0.39
N THR A 269 27.20 -10.51 -0.61
CA THR A 269 25.99 -10.52 0.23
C THR A 269 24.96 -11.60 -0.14
N GLN A 270 25.13 -12.28 -1.27
CA GLN A 270 24.16 -13.24 -1.77
C GLN A 270 24.80 -14.46 -2.42
N ILE A 271 24.47 -15.65 -1.89
CA ILE A 271 24.85 -16.94 -2.48
C ILE A 271 24.01 -17.16 -3.75
N PRO A 272 24.63 -17.40 -4.93
CA PRO A 272 23.93 -17.60 -6.19
C PRO A 272 23.37 -19.03 -6.33
N TYR A 273 22.54 -19.50 -5.38
CA TYR A 273 22.04 -20.88 -5.34
C TYR A 273 21.44 -21.37 -6.67
N LYS A 274 20.66 -20.53 -7.37
CA LYS A 274 20.02 -20.89 -8.65
C LYS A 274 21.02 -21.14 -9.79
N ASN A 275 22.12 -20.40 -9.80
CA ASN A 275 23.11 -20.43 -10.87
C ASN A 275 24.40 -21.12 -10.41
N TRP A 276 24.38 -21.84 -9.28
CA TRP A 276 25.57 -22.41 -8.66
C TRP A 276 26.30 -23.40 -9.59
N HIS A 277 25.56 -24.14 -10.41
CA HIS A 277 26.10 -25.09 -11.39
C HIS A 277 26.68 -24.44 -12.65
N ILE A 278 26.33 -23.17 -12.91
CA ILE A 278 26.71 -22.45 -14.13
C ILE A 278 27.85 -21.47 -13.85
N GLN A 279 27.98 -21.01 -12.60
CA GLN A 279 29.03 -20.09 -12.18
C GLN A 279 30.37 -20.81 -11.95
N ASN A 280 31.47 -20.13 -12.25
CA ASN A 280 32.85 -20.59 -12.03
C ASN A 280 33.63 -19.70 -11.04
N LYS A 281 32.94 -18.83 -10.31
CA LYS A 281 33.52 -17.79 -9.44
C LYS A 281 33.72 -18.25 -8.00
N TYR A 282 33.00 -19.28 -7.57
CA TYR A 282 32.98 -19.73 -6.18
C TYR A 282 32.98 -21.25 -6.12
N ALA A 283 33.72 -21.79 -5.15
CA ALA A 283 33.69 -23.18 -4.73
C ALA A 283 33.21 -23.28 -3.29
N VAL A 284 32.62 -24.42 -2.93
CA VAL A 284 32.30 -24.78 -1.55
C VAL A 284 33.19 -25.95 -1.15
N LYS A 285 33.95 -25.79 -0.06
CA LYS A 285 34.76 -26.84 0.54
C LYS A 285 34.01 -27.50 1.69
N ASN A 286 34.34 -28.76 1.96
CA ASN A 286 33.77 -29.56 3.05
C ASN A 286 32.24 -29.70 2.98
N TRP A 287 31.66 -29.46 1.81
CA TRP A 287 30.28 -29.85 1.55
C TRP A 287 30.23 -31.37 1.32
N PRO A 288 29.22 -32.09 1.82
CA PRO A 288 29.17 -33.54 1.65
C PRO A 288 29.18 -33.97 0.17
N ASP A 289 30.16 -34.82 -0.21
CA ASP A 289 30.46 -35.17 -1.62
C ASP A 289 29.30 -35.79 -2.41
N ASN A 290 28.35 -36.43 -1.72
CA ASN A 290 27.18 -37.09 -2.31
C ASN A 290 25.93 -36.20 -2.33
N ILE A 291 26.07 -34.89 -2.09
CA ILE A 291 24.96 -33.95 -2.01
C ILE A 291 25.26 -32.77 -2.93
N THR A 292 24.41 -32.55 -3.94
CA THR A 292 24.48 -31.35 -4.76
C THR A 292 24.30 -30.10 -3.90
N PHE A 293 25.23 -29.14 -3.98
CA PHE A 293 25.08 -27.86 -3.28
C PHE A 293 23.88 -27.08 -3.81
N GLN A 294 22.95 -26.75 -2.91
CA GLN A 294 21.72 -26.01 -3.19
C GLN A 294 21.19 -25.40 -1.90
N ASP A 295 20.12 -24.59 -1.99
CA ASP A 295 19.42 -24.10 -0.79
C ASP A 295 19.00 -25.29 0.08
N TYR A 296 19.28 -25.22 1.38
CA TYR A 296 19.01 -26.30 2.32
C TYR A 296 17.54 -26.76 2.32
N SER A 297 16.58 -25.86 2.05
CA SER A 297 15.16 -26.26 1.91
C SER A 297 14.91 -27.19 0.73
N ASN A 298 15.72 -27.10 -0.31
CA ASN A 298 15.55 -27.86 -1.55
C ASN A 298 16.15 -29.28 -1.44
N ILE A 299 16.93 -29.56 -0.39
CA ILE A 299 17.40 -30.91 -0.09
C ILE A 299 16.20 -31.73 0.38
N LYS A 300 15.70 -32.65 -0.46
CA LYS A 300 14.47 -33.40 -0.17
C LYS A 300 14.65 -34.52 0.87
N ASN A 301 15.84 -35.11 0.94
CA ASN A 301 16.11 -36.26 1.80
C ASN A 301 16.60 -35.80 3.19
N GLU A 302 15.91 -36.23 4.24
CA GLU A 302 16.26 -35.91 5.64
C GLU A 302 17.66 -36.40 6.03
N ASN A 303 18.09 -37.58 5.58
CA ASN A 303 19.44 -38.08 5.85
C ASN A 303 20.50 -37.19 5.21
N ASN A 304 20.20 -36.62 4.03
CA ASN A 304 21.10 -35.66 3.39
C ASN A 304 21.13 -34.33 4.15
N ARG A 305 19.99 -33.88 4.68
CA ARG A 305 19.92 -32.71 5.56
C ARG A 305 20.77 -32.89 6.83
N LYS A 306 20.67 -34.06 7.49
CA LYS A 306 21.49 -34.40 8.66
C LYS A 306 22.99 -34.39 8.36
N LYS A 307 23.42 -34.92 7.20
CA LYS A 307 24.82 -34.85 6.75
C LYS A 307 25.30 -33.41 6.56
N VAL A 308 24.46 -32.53 6.00
CA VAL A 308 24.79 -31.11 5.86
C VAL A 308 24.89 -30.42 7.22
N LEU A 309 24.03 -30.75 8.18
CA LEU A 309 24.11 -30.21 9.54
C LEU A 309 25.42 -30.61 10.24
N LEU A 310 25.84 -31.87 10.10
CA LEU A 310 27.11 -32.35 10.66
C LEU A 310 28.31 -31.62 10.06
N ALA A 311 28.30 -31.37 8.75
CA ALA A 311 29.37 -30.66 8.06
C ALA A 311 29.30 -29.12 8.24
N LEU A 312 28.24 -28.58 8.85
CA LEU A 312 27.95 -27.14 8.79
C LEU A 312 29.06 -26.27 9.38
N LYS A 313 29.73 -26.76 10.43
CA LYS A 313 30.86 -26.06 11.07
C LYS A 313 32.08 -25.98 10.17
N ASP A 314 32.31 -27.00 9.35
CA ASP A 314 33.53 -27.13 8.54
C ASP A 314 33.38 -26.60 7.11
N ILE A 315 32.16 -26.28 6.67
CA ILE A 315 31.93 -25.69 5.34
C ILE A 315 32.62 -24.33 5.21
N GLU A 316 33.33 -24.14 4.09
CA GLU A 316 34.00 -22.89 3.71
C GLU A 316 33.68 -22.53 2.26
N PHE A 317 33.59 -21.22 1.97
CA PHE A 317 33.44 -20.74 0.60
C PHE A 317 34.74 -20.17 0.07
N VAL A 318 35.11 -20.53 -1.15
CA VAL A 318 36.35 -20.07 -1.78
C VAL A 318 36.01 -19.31 -3.04
N LYS A 319 36.60 -18.12 -3.20
CA LYS A 319 36.53 -17.38 -4.45
C LYS A 319 37.54 -17.97 -5.43
N LEU A 320 37.04 -18.47 -6.56
CA LEU A 320 37.84 -18.89 -7.70
C LEU A 320 38.17 -17.65 -8.53
N GLY A 321 39.43 -17.55 -8.96
CA GLY A 321 40.00 -16.38 -9.65
C GLY A 321 39.28 -16.01 -10.94
#